data_AF-A0A1G5QHZ1-F1
#
_entry.id   AF-A0A1G5QHZ1-F1
#
_cell.length_a   1.000
_cell.length_b   1.000
_cell.length_c   1.000
_cell.angle_alpha   90.00
_cell.angle_beta   90.00
_cell.angle_gamma   90.00
#
_symmetry.space_group_name_H-M   'P 1'
#
loop_
_entity.id
_entity.type
_entity.pdbx_description
1 polymer ?
#
loop_
_entity_poly.entity_id
_entity_poly.type
_entity_poly.pdbx_seq_one_letter_code
_entity_poly.pdbx_strand_id
1 'polypeptide(L)'
;NTITSNPAVYANADGRLEVFARGADNIHNALWHIWQTAPNSGWSDWQYLGNVLTSDPAVYANADGRLEVFARGSDKALWHIWQKVASGSWSSSWSGWTSLGAP
;
A
#
# COMPACT_ATOMS: atom_id res chain seq x y z
N ASN A 1 14.24 -6.66 7.71
CA ASN A 1 12.85 -7.03 7.33
C ASN A 1 12.88 -7.69 5.96
N THR A 2 12.21 -8.83 5.81
CA THR A 2 12.13 -9.57 4.53
C THR A 2 10.80 -9.26 3.85
N ILE A 3 10.75 -9.18 2.53
CA ILE A 3 9.50 -9.05 1.75
C ILE A 3 8.95 -10.46 1.46
N THR A 4 7.63 -10.66 1.63
CA THR A 4 6.96 -11.98 1.57
C THR A 4 5.81 -12.06 0.56
N SER A 5 5.68 -11.06 -0.30
CA SER A 5 4.72 -11.02 -1.41
C SER A 5 5.44 -10.64 -2.70
N ASN A 6 4.75 -10.81 -3.84
CA ASN A 6 5.12 -10.02 -5.01
C ASN A 6 4.91 -8.52 -4.70
N PRO A 7 5.75 -7.62 -5.24
CA PRO A 7 5.53 -6.18 -5.13
C PRO A 7 4.43 -5.74 -6.10
N ALA A 8 3.70 -4.70 -5.72
CA ALA A 8 2.78 -3.97 -6.59
C ALA A 8 3.23 -2.52 -6.70
N VAL A 9 3.18 -1.93 -7.90
CA VAL A 9 3.71 -0.58 -8.16
C VAL A 9 2.69 0.24 -8.94
N TYR A 10 2.57 1.52 -8.60
CA TYR A 10 1.80 2.49 -9.38
C TYR A 10 2.46 3.88 -9.31
N ALA A 11 2.19 4.73 -10.30
CA ALA A 11 2.63 6.11 -10.29
C ALA A 11 1.64 7.00 -9.53
N ASN A 12 2.10 7.75 -8.54
CA ASN A 12 1.30 8.81 -7.92
C ASN A 12 0.91 9.87 -8.95
N ALA A 13 -0.09 10.69 -8.61
CA ALA A 13 -0.56 11.78 -9.48
C ALA A 13 0.53 12.83 -9.79
N ASP A 14 1.60 12.90 -8.99
CA ASP A 14 2.76 13.77 -9.21
C ASP A 14 3.91 13.09 -9.99
N GLY A 15 3.69 11.87 -10.49
CA GLY A 15 4.65 11.12 -11.30
C GLY A 15 5.69 10.31 -10.52
N ARG A 16 5.68 10.35 -9.18
CA ARG A 16 6.57 9.51 -8.36
C ARG A 16 6.07 8.07 -8.34
N LEU A 17 6.96 7.10 -8.56
CA LEU A 17 6.62 5.69 -8.35
C LEU A 17 6.48 5.39 -6.86
N GLU A 18 5.50 4.57 -6.53
CA GLU A 18 5.31 4.02 -5.18
C GLU A 18 5.05 2.52 -5.26
N VAL A 19 5.77 1.78 -4.41
CA VAL A 19 5.79 0.33 -4.38
C VAL A 19 5.22 -0.15 -3.05
N PHE A 20 4.37 -1.16 -3.13
CA PHE A 20 3.67 -1.78 -2.03
C PHE A 20 4.04 -3.26 -1.97
N ALA A 21 4.37 -3.74 -0.77
CA ALA A 21 4.71 -5.14 -0.57
C ALA A 21 4.42 -5.58 0.87
N ARG A 22 4.23 -6.88 1.04
CA ARG A 22 4.05 -7.47 2.36
C ARG A 22 5.40 -7.70 3.05
N GLY A 23 5.53 -7.25 4.28
CA GLY A 23 6.72 -7.48 5.12
C GLY A 23 6.57 -8.69 6.05
N ALA A 24 7.67 -9.40 6.30
CA ALA A 24 7.77 -10.53 7.24
C ALA A 24 8.10 -10.12 8.67
N ASP A 25 8.22 -8.83 8.96
CA ASP A 25 8.77 -8.41 10.24
C ASP A 25 7.80 -8.64 11.39
N ASN A 26 8.30 -8.39 12.61
CA ASN A 26 7.77 -8.85 13.91
C ASN A 26 6.31 -8.44 14.23
N ILE A 27 5.59 -7.83 13.28
CA ILE A 27 4.22 -7.30 13.37
C ILE A 27 3.35 -7.81 12.20
N HIS A 28 3.44 -9.11 11.88
CA HIS A 28 2.38 -9.82 11.15
C HIS A 28 2.16 -9.43 9.67
N ASN A 29 2.94 -9.97 8.73
CA ASN A 29 2.52 -10.08 7.31
C ASN A 29 1.84 -8.81 6.77
N ALA A 30 2.41 -7.65 7.08
CA ALA A 30 1.71 -6.38 6.96
C ALA A 30 2.04 -5.63 5.68
N LEU A 31 1.19 -4.68 5.29
CA LEU A 31 1.50 -3.82 4.15
C LEU A 31 2.59 -2.81 4.51
N TRP A 32 3.63 -2.81 3.68
CA TRP A 32 4.68 -1.81 3.67
C TRP A 32 4.70 -1.10 2.32
N HIS A 33 5.12 0.15 2.33
CA HIS A 33 5.29 0.92 1.09
C HIS A 33 6.57 1.76 1.12
N ILE A 34 7.06 2.08 -0.08
CA ILE A 34 8.24 2.92 -0.32
C ILE A 34 7.99 3.73 -1.60
N TRP A 35 8.43 4.98 -1.64
CA TRP A 35 8.15 5.87 -2.76
C TRP A 35 9.39 6.63 -3.21
N GLN A 36 9.43 7.04 -4.48
CA GLN A 36 10.42 8.00 -4.93
C GLN A 36 10.21 9.35 -4.25
N THR A 37 11.28 10.03 -3.83
CA THR A 37 11.21 11.36 -3.20
C THR A 37 10.94 12.49 -4.19
N ALA A 38 11.26 12.26 -5.47
CA ALA A 38 10.88 13.05 -6.63
C ALA A 38 10.87 12.12 -7.87
N PRO A 39 10.18 12.47 -8.97
CA PRO A 39 10.17 11.64 -10.17
C PRO A 39 11.59 11.33 -10.64
N ASN A 40 11.88 10.04 -10.87
CA ASN A 40 13.22 9.55 -11.25
C ASN A 40 14.35 9.90 -10.27
N SER A 41 14.03 10.07 -8.98
CA SER A 41 15.01 10.33 -7.93
C SER A 41 15.16 9.15 -6.96
N GLY A 42 15.82 9.40 -5.83
CA GLY A 42 15.99 8.43 -4.74
C GLY A 42 14.66 8.00 -4.12
N TRP A 43 14.74 7.03 -3.22
CA TRP A 43 13.58 6.44 -2.55
C TRP A 43 13.54 6.87 -1.08
N SER A 44 12.33 6.90 -0.51
CA SER A 44 12.12 7.04 0.93
C SER A 44 12.64 5.80 1.69
N ASP A 45 12.58 5.85 3.01
CA ASP A 45 12.55 4.62 3.79
C ASP A 45 11.20 3.90 3.62
N TRP A 46 11.18 2.60 3.87
CA TRP A 46 9.94 1.83 3.96
C TRP A 46 9.09 2.33 5.13
N GLN A 47 7.81 2.53 4.89
CA GLN A 47 6.81 2.86 5.91
C GLN A 47 5.79 1.76 6.06
N TYR A 48 5.18 1.70 7.24
CA TYR A 48 4.16 0.73 7.60
C TYR A 48 2.76 1.29 7.33
N LEU A 49 1.93 0.52 6.62
CA LEU A 49 0.49 0.80 6.41
C LEU A 49 -0.40 -0.25 7.10
N GLY A 50 0.19 -1.28 7.70
CA GLY A 50 -0.48 -2.23 8.59
C GLY A 50 -1.42 -3.23 7.96
N ASN A 51 -2.26 -3.81 8.85
CA ASN A 51 -3.12 -4.98 8.66
C ASN A 51 -2.36 -6.29 8.38
N VAL A 52 -2.97 -7.44 8.65
CA VAL A 52 -2.38 -8.76 8.35
C VAL A 52 -2.92 -9.25 7.02
N LEU A 53 -2.06 -9.29 6.00
CA LEU A 53 -2.44 -9.64 4.63
C LEU A 53 -2.10 -11.09 4.29
N THR A 54 -2.99 -11.76 3.57
CA THR A 54 -2.86 -13.17 3.14
C THR A 54 -2.78 -13.34 1.62
N SER A 55 -2.65 -12.25 0.87
CA SER A 55 -2.41 -12.21 -0.57
C SER A 55 -1.31 -11.20 -0.91
N ASP A 56 -0.86 -11.21 -2.16
CA ASP A 56 -0.15 -10.08 -2.73
C ASP A 56 -1.07 -8.83 -2.71
N PRO A 57 -0.52 -7.62 -2.50
CA PRO A 57 -1.28 -6.39 -2.66
C PRO A 57 -1.59 -6.14 -4.13
N ALA A 58 -2.73 -5.51 -4.41
CA ALA A 58 -3.06 -4.91 -5.70
C ALA A 58 -3.28 -3.41 -5.49
N VAL A 59 -2.73 -2.57 -6.36
CA VAL A 59 -2.86 -1.11 -6.26
C VAL A 59 -3.41 -0.53 -7.56
N TYR A 60 -4.22 0.51 -7.44
CA TYR A 60 -4.69 1.29 -8.57
C TYR A 60 -4.93 2.76 -8.16
N ALA A 61 -5.00 3.66 -9.15
CA ALA A 61 -5.37 5.05 -8.92
C ALA A 61 -6.86 5.27 -9.18
N ASN A 62 -7.54 5.89 -8.21
CA ASN A 62 -8.87 6.43 -8.41
C ASN A 62 -8.87 7.58 -9.43
N ALA A 63 -10.04 7.93 -9.97
CA ALA A 63 -10.19 9.00 -10.95
C ALA A 63 -9.73 10.38 -10.43
N ASP A 64 -9.70 10.57 -9.11
CA ASP A 64 -9.21 11.78 -8.44
C ASP A 64 -7.69 11.76 -8.15
N GLY A 65 -6.98 10.74 -8.62
CA GLY A 65 -5.53 10.58 -8.48
C GLY A 65 -5.08 9.99 -7.15
N ARG A 66 -6.00 9.65 -6.22
CA ARG A 66 -5.65 8.95 -4.97
C ARG A 66 -5.37 7.48 -5.24
N LEU A 67 -4.25 6.98 -4.73
CA LEU A 67 -3.97 5.55 -4.77
C LEU A 67 -4.84 4.80 -3.75
N GLU A 68 -5.21 3.57 -4.12
CA GLU A 68 -5.95 2.63 -3.29
C GLU A 68 -5.37 1.24 -3.44
N VAL A 69 -5.17 0.57 -2.30
CA VAL A 69 -4.57 -0.76 -2.22
C VAL A 69 -5.61 -1.74 -1.71
N PHE A 70 -5.69 -2.88 -2.37
CA PHE A 70 -6.58 -4.00 -2.07
C PHE A 70 -5.77 -5.23 -1.72
N ALA A 71 -6.20 -5.97 -0.70
CA ALA A 71 -5.59 -7.23 -0.31
C ALA A 71 -6.57 -8.11 0.46
N ARG A 72 -6.32 -9.42 0.51
CA ARG A 72 -7.09 -10.34 1.34
C ARG A 72 -6.61 -10.28 2.79
N GLY A 73 -7.55 -10.15 3.73
CA GLY A 73 -7.28 -10.21 5.16
C GLY A 73 -7.06 -11.63 5.69
N SER A 74 -6.75 -11.78 6.97
CA SER A 74 -6.67 -13.08 7.66
C SER A 74 -8.03 -13.76 7.81
N ASP A 75 -9.10 -12.99 7.81
CA ASP A 75 -10.51 -13.41 7.80
C ASP A 75 -11.00 -13.90 6.43
N LYS A 76 -10.13 -13.91 5.41
CA LYS A 76 -10.42 -14.24 4.01
C LYS A 76 -11.37 -13.26 3.30
N ALA A 77 -11.73 -12.13 3.92
CA ALA A 77 -12.44 -11.05 3.24
C ALA A 77 -11.48 -10.22 2.38
N LEU A 78 -12.03 -9.47 1.42
CA LEU A 78 -11.33 -8.42 0.71
C LEU A 78 -11.27 -7.17 1.60
N TRP A 79 -10.11 -6.55 1.70
CA TRP A 79 -9.89 -5.31 2.45
C TRP A 79 -9.22 -4.27 1.56
N HIS A 80 -9.44 -2.99 1.88
CA HIS A 80 -8.79 -1.88 1.19
C HIS A 80 -8.33 -0.76 2.13
N ILE A 81 -7.37 0.03 1.66
CA ILE A 81 -6.85 1.26 2.28
C ILE A 81 -6.55 2.26 1.16
N TRP A 82 -6.81 3.55 1.37
CA TRP A 82 -6.68 4.58 0.34
C TRP A 82 -5.95 5.82 0.85
N GLN A 83 -5.28 6.53 -0.05
CA GLN A 83 -4.78 7.87 0.24
C GLN A 83 -5.95 8.82 0.53
N LYS A 84 -5.83 9.66 1.56
CA LYS A 84 -6.81 10.70 1.91
C LYS A 84 -6.71 11.93 1.00
N VAL A 85 -5.52 12.16 0.44
CA VAL A 85 -5.21 13.22 -0.53
C VAL A 85 -4.29 12.65 -1.60
N ALA A 86 -4.43 13.08 -2.85
CA ALA A 86 -3.61 12.57 -3.94
C ALA A 86 -2.12 12.81 -3.66
N SER A 87 -1.28 11.84 -4.05
CA SER A 87 0.17 11.87 -3.86
C SER A 87 0.63 11.95 -2.38
N GLY A 88 -0.25 11.58 -1.44
CA GLY A 88 0.08 11.50 -0.02
C GLY A 88 0.91 10.25 0.30
N SER A 89 2.22 10.41 0.47
CA SER A 89 3.14 9.26 0.65
C SER A 89 3.43 8.85 2.08
N TRP A 90 3.09 9.67 3.09
CA TRP A 90 3.30 9.28 4.49
C TRP A 90 2.16 8.40 4.98
N SER A 91 2.41 7.48 5.93
CA SER A 91 1.37 6.60 6.49
C SER A 91 0.18 7.37 7.07
N SER A 92 0.42 8.55 7.66
CA SER A 92 -0.62 9.46 8.15
C SER A 92 -1.49 10.08 7.04
N SER A 93 -1.08 9.98 5.77
CA SER A 93 -1.85 10.39 4.59
C SER A 93 -2.78 9.29 4.07
N TRP A 94 -2.75 8.09 4.64
CA TRP A 94 -3.66 6.99 4.29
C TRP A 94 -4.84 6.91 5.26
N SER A 95 -5.91 6.24 4.82
CA SER A 95 -7.06 5.88 5.64
C SER A 95 -6.73 4.75 6.63
N GLY A 96 -7.72 4.30 7.39
CA GLY A 96 -7.66 3.00 8.05
C GLY A 96 -8.14 1.90 7.10
N TRP A 97 -7.65 0.67 7.31
CA TRP A 97 -8.14 -0.50 6.58
C TRP A 97 -9.63 -0.71 6.81
N THR A 98 -10.37 -0.90 5.72
CA THR A 98 -11.82 -1.18 5.75
C THR A 98 -12.09 -2.48 5.00
N SER A 99 -13.02 -3.30 5.51
CA SER A 99 -13.41 -4.54 4.86
C SER A 99 -14.46 -4.27 3.78
N LEU A 100 -14.28 -4.90 2.62
CA LEU A 100 -15.27 -5.01 1.55
C LEU A 100 -16.05 -6.34 1.62
N GLY A 101 -15.76 -7.17 2.64
CA GLY A 101 -16.41 -8.47 2.83
C GLY A 101 -15.91 -9.57 1.89
N ALA A 102 -16.66 -10.66 1.87
CA ALA A 102 -16.52 -11.74 0.90
C ALA A 102 -17.82 -11.84 0.07
N PRO A 103 -17.76 -12.40 -1.16
CA PRO A 103 -18.96 -12.63 -1.97
C PRO A 103 -20.02 -13.49 -1.28
#